data_AF-A0A9W8X3W9-F1
#
_entry.id   AF-A0A9W8X3W9-F1
#
_cell.length_a   1.000
_cell.length_b   1.000
_cell.length_c   1.000
_cell.angle_alpha   90.00
_cell.angle_beta   90.00
_cell.angle_gamma   90.00
#
_symmetry.space_group_name_H-M   'P 1'
#
loop_
_entity.id
_entity.type
_entity.pdbx_description
1 polymer ?
#
loop_
_entity_poly.entity_id
_entity_poly.type
_entity_poly.pdbx_seq_one_letter_code
_entity_poly.pdbx_strand_id
1 'polypeptide(L)'
;MQQRYGIPAEDTYGDELRARIANGWRVLYRLTSISTFVPHADDPKPTNDLVTRLLCPLRRLDMHRQRDNFVLEQRLKYIDSMPIQDAKDYKLMFMLLSSAFRTSMSNVGEEHKPWAFDWGSGIDGQRLFRKGSSWLAWFVLTEGPGLFYSQWWTLPPDTPETRHYIRDRALAAWMATPHKLVDCQREHARKIQEAINSKAAVSTDFVSVNPIPYFTQYAEHRLAQWKSGRLPPKEILSHVPFHIEFRCPEELLQQYQLLLQDKEDARTNSITARR
;
A
#
# COMPACT_ATOMS: atom_id res chain seq x y z
N MET A 1 -7.98 29.85 8.11
CA MET A 1 -7.96 28.88 6.99
C MET A 1 -7.07 27.72 7.37
N GLN A 2 -7.60 26.50 7.44
CA GLN A 2 -6.79 25.30 7.65
C GLN A 2 -5.92 25.11 6.38
N GLN A 3 -4.60 25.25 6.49
CA GLN A 3 -3.70 25.01 5.37
C GLN A 3 -3.73 23.53 5.02
N ARG A 4 -4.40 23.19 3.92
CA ARG A 4 -4.30 21.85 3.33
C ARG A 4 -2.97 21.74 2.59
N TYR A 5 -2.30 20.62 2.82
CA TYR A 5 -1.05 20.25 2.16
C TYR A 5 -1.37 19.65 0.79
N GLY A 6 -0.70 20.10 -0.27
CA GLY A 6 -0.90 19.62 -1.64
C GLY A 6 -1.18 20.73 -2.67
N ILE A 7 -1.33 20.31 -3.93
CA ILE A 7 -1.66 21.17 -5.08
C ILE A 7 -3.10 20.82 -5.52
N PRO A 8 -4.04 21.78 -5.55
CA PRO A 8 -5.40 21.55 -6.01
C PRO A 8 -5.43 20.96 -7.43
N ALA A 9 -6.43 20.11 -7.70
CA ALA A 9 -6.57 19.46 -8.99
C ALA A 9 -6.76 20.47 -10.14
N GLU A 10 -7.37 21.62 -9.84
CA GLU A 10 -7.71 22.68 -10.79
C GLU A 10 -6.56 23.67 -11.03
N ASP A 11 -5.50 23.62 -10.22
CA ASP A 11 -4.35 24.52 -10.35
C ASP A 11 -3.35 23.97 -11.38
N THR A 12 -3.19 24.64 -12.51
CA THR A 12 -2.28 24.23 -13.61
C THR A 12 -0.83 24.09 -13.17
N TYR A 13 -0.42 24.73 -12.06
CA TYR A 13 0.90 24.52 -11.47
C TYR A 13 1.20 23.03 -11.20
N GLY A 14 0.18 22.23 -10.90
CA GLY A 14 0.32 20.80 -10.64
C GLY A 14 0.38 19.91 -11.88
N ASP A 15 0.28 20.44 -13.10
CA ASP A 15 0.13 19.63 -14.33
C ASP A 15 1.33 18.72 -14.58
N GLU A 16 2.55 19.22 -14.37
CA GLU A 16 3.76 18.41 -14.49
C GLU A 16 3.76 17.25 -13.51
N LEU A 17 3.49 17.52 -12.23
CA LEU A 17 3.43 16.48 -11.19
C LEU A 17 2.34 15.44 -11.53
N ARG A 18 1.16 15.88 -11.95
CA ARG A 18 0.06 14.98 -12.34
C ARG A 18 0.42 14.10 -13.54
N ALA A 19 1.09 14.66 -14.55
CA ALA A 19 1.56 13.90 -15.71
C ALA A 19 2.55 12.80 -15.29
N ARG A 20 3.52 13.13 -14.43
CA ARG A 20 4.48 12.15 -13.88
C ARG A 20 3.80 11.08 -13.03
N ILE A 21 2.84 11.47 -12.18
CA ILE A 21 2.04 10.52 -11.40
C ILE A 21 1.26 9.56 -12.33
N ALA A 22 0.63 10.09 -13.38
CA ALA A 22 -0.10 9.29 -14.36
C ALA A 22 0.81 8.29 -15.09
N ASN A 23 2.04 8.69 -15.45
CA ASN A 23 3.05 7.77 -15.98
C ASN A 23 3.40 6.68 -14.97
N GLY A 24 3.62 7.03 -13.71
CA GLY A 24 3.86 6.05 -12.64
C GLY A 24 2.75 5.02 -12.51
N TRP A 25 1.48 5.44 -12.61
CA TRP A 25 0.34 4.52 -12.64
C TRP A 25 0.35 3.59 -13.86
N ARG A 26 0.76 4.05 -15.04
CA ARG A 26 0.93 3.20 -16.22
C ARG A 26 2.01 2.14 -16.01
N VAL A 27 3.12 2.50 -15.36
CA VAL A 27 4.17 1.53 -15.01
C VAL A 27 3.63 0.47 -14.06
N LEU A 28 2.88 0.86 -13.01
CA LEU A 28 2.23 -0.09 -12.11
C LEU A 28 1.25 -1.01 -12.85
N TYR A 29 0.45 -0.45 -13.77
CA TYR A 29 -0.44 -1.24 -14.63
C TYR A 29 0.32 -2.30 -15.42
N ARG A 30 1.41 -1.92 -16.11
CA ARG A 30 2.24 -2.87 -16.86
C ARG A 30 2.82 -3.98 -15.99
N LEU A 31 3.35 -3.64 -14.82
CA LEU A 31 3.84 -4.62 -13.83
C LEU A 31 2.73 -5.58 -13.37
N THR A 32 1.50 -5.09 -13.24
CA THR A 32 0.33 -5.89 -12.87
C THR A 32 -0.04 -6.84 -13.99
N SER A 33 -0.16 -6.34 -15.23
CA SER A 33 -0.54 -7.12 -16.41
C SER A 33 0.43 -8.28 -16.68
N ILE A 34 1.72 -8.15 -16.37
CA ILE A 34 2.67 -9.27 -16.49
C ILE A 34 2.19 -10.49 -15.69
N SER A 35 1.50 -10.30 -14.56
CA SER A 35 0.99 -11.40 -13.72
C SER A 35 -0.25 -12.08 -14.29
N THR A 36 -1.01 -11.37 -15.14
CA THR A 36 -2.24 -11.89 -15.77
C THR A 36 -1.96 -12.70 -17.04
N PHE A 37 -0.83 -12.44 -17.71
CA PHE A 37 -0.46 -13.12 -18.97
C PHE A 37 0.30 -14.44 -18.76
N VAL A 38 0.67 -14.80 -17.54
CA VAL A 38 1.31 -16.09 -17.26
C VAL A 38 0.24 -17.18 -17.31
N PRO A 39 0.32 -18.13 -18.27
CA PRO A 39 -0.66 -19.21 -18.37
C PRO A 39 -0.72 -19.97 -17.04
N HIS A 40 -1.94 -20.27 -16.57
CA HIS A 40 -2.10 -21.29 -15.55
C HIS A 40 -1.61 -22.60 -16.15
N ALA A 41 -0.46 -23.11 -15.70
CA ALA A 41 -0.14 -24.51 -15.93
C ALA A 41 -1.34 -25.31 -15.40
N ASP A 42 -1.94 -26.13 -16.25
CA ASP A 42 -3.19 -26.84 -15.97
C ASP A 42 -3.18 -27.42 -14.55
N ASP A 43 -4.19 -27.05 -13.76
CA ASP A 43 -4.37 -27.63 -12.43
C ASP A 43 -4.38 -29.16 -12.58
N PRO A 44 -3.48 -29.90 -11.91
CA PRO A 44 -3.43 -31.34 -12.05
C PRO A 44 -4.78 -31.92 -11.64
N LYS A 45 -5.44 -32.63 -12.58
CA LYS A 45 -6.73 -33.29 -12.35
C LYS A 45 -6.66 -34.09 -11.06
N PRO A 46 -7.68 -34.04 -10.18
CA PRO A 46 -7.67 -34.75 -8.92
C PRO A 46 -7.61 -36.25 -9.17
N THR A 47 -6.42 -36.85 -9.02
CA THR A 47 -6.25 -38.30 -9.00
C THR A 47 -6.69 -38.82 -7.63
N ASN A 48 -7.45 -39.92 -7.61
CA ASN A 48 -8.12 -40.46 -6.42
C ASN A 48 -7.17 -41.16 -5.43
N ASP A 49 -5.87 -40.89 -5.50
CA ASP A 49 -4.83 -41.55 -4.72
C ASP A 49 -4.56 -40.78 -3.41
N LEU A 50 -4.58 -41.52 -2.29
CA LEU A 50 -4.39 -41.02 -0.92
C LEU A 50 -3.01 -40.39 -0.71
N VAL A 51 -1.98 -40.94 -1.35
CA VAL A 51 -0.62 -40.37 -1.34
C VAL A 51 -0.59 -39.05 -2.10
N THR A 52 -1.34 -38.98 -3.20
CA THR A 52 -1.49 -37.74 -3.97
C THR A 52 -2.23 -36.66 -3.16
N ARG A 53 -3.23 -37.01 -2.34
CA ARG A 53 -3.93 -36.04 -1.45
C ARG A 53 -3.03 -35.47 -0.36
N LEU A 54 -2.14 -36.26 0.23
CA LEU A 54 -1.19 -35.81 1.26
C LEU A 54 -0.08 -34.91 0.68
N LEU A 55 0.38 -35.18 -0.54
CA LEU A 55 1.40 -34.37 -1.23
C LEU A 55 0.82 -33.17 -2.00
N CYS A 56 -0.50 -33.13 -2.22
CA CYS A 56 -1.18 -32.10 -3.00
C CYS A 56 -0.97 -30.67 -2.44
N PRO A 57 -1.08 -30.41 -1.13
CA PRO A 57 -0.87 -29.06 -0.58
C PRO A 57 0.57 -28.57 -0.78
N LEU A 58 1.56 -29.46 -0.67
CA LEU A 58 2.98 -29.12 -0.87
C LEU A 58 3.25 -28.79 -2.35
N ARG A 59 2.74 -29.64 -3.26
CA ARG A 59 2.84 -29.41 -4.71
C ARG A 59 2.16 -28.11 -5.14
N ARG A 60 0.98 -27.79 -4.60
CA ARG A 60 0.30 -26.50 -4.87
C ARG A 60 1.15 -25.31 -4.43
N LEU A 61 1.73 -25.38 -3.24
CA LEU A 61 2.62 -24.33 -2.74
C LEU A 61 3.84 -24.11 -3.66
N ASP A 62 4.44 -25.20 -4.13
CA ASP A 62 5.60 -25.14 -5.03
C ASP A 62 5.21 -24.58 -6.41
N MET A 63 4.05 -24.96 -6.96
CA MET A 63 3.52 -24.38 -8.20
C MET A 63 3.27 -22.88 -8.07
N HIS A 64 2.68 -22.42 -6.96
CA HIS A 64 2.51 -20.99 -6.70
C HIS A 64 3.85 -20.26 -6.65
N ARG A 65 4.84 -20.82 -5.94
CA ARG A 65 6.18 -20.23 -5.86
C ARG A 65 6.88 -20.18 -7.22
N GLN A 66 6.79 -21.24 -8.02
CA GLN A 66 7.35 -21.28 -9.37
C GLN A 66 6.70 -20.23 -10.27
N ARG A 67 5.37 -20.11 -10.24
CA ARG A 67 4.64 -19.06 -10.96
C ARG A 67 5.09 -17.67 -10.53
N ASP A 68 5.13 -17.40 -9.22
CA ASP A 68 5.49 -16.09 -8.71
C ASP A 68 6.95 -15.73 -9.08
N ASN A 69 7.87 -16.71 -9.06
CA ASN A 69 9.24 -16.52 -9.52
C ASN A 69 9.31 -16.17 -11.01
N PHE A 70 8.54 -16.85 -11.85
CA PHE A 70 8.46 -16.52 -13.28
C PHE A 70 7.88 -15.12 -13.50
N VAL A 71 6.80 -14.75 -12.79
CA VAL A 71 6.24 -13.39 -12.82
C VAL A 71 7.29 -12.35 -12.42
N LEU A 72 8.04 -12.62 -11.35
CA LEU A 72 9.13 -11.76 -10.89
C LEU A 72 10.18 -11.58 -11.98
N GLU A 73 10.65 -12.66 -12.61
CA GLU A 73 11.63 -12.58 -13.70
C GLU A 73 11.14 -11.70 -14.86
N GLN A 74 9.88 -11.86 -15.28
CA GLN A 74 9.31 -11.05 -16.35
C GLN A 74 9.18 -9.57 -15.96
N ARG A 75 8.80 -9.29 -14.71
CA ARG A 75 8.75 -7.92 -14.18
C ARG A 75 10.14 -7.27 -14.14
N LEU A 76 11.17 -8.02 -13.72
CA LEU A 76 12.55 -7.54 -13.68
C LEU A 76 13.07 -7.24 -15.09
N LYS A 77 12.79 -8.10 -16.07
CA LYS A 77 13.12 -7.83 -17.49
C LYS A 77 12.45 -6.56 -18.01
N TYR A 78 11.18 -6.35 -17.67
CA TYR A 78 10.47 -5.12 -18.03
C TYR A 78 11.14 -3.88 -17.41
N ILE A 79 11.46 -3.92 -16.11
CA ILE A 79 12.14 -2.82 -15.40
C ILE A 79 13.51 -2.51 -16.00
N ASP A 80 14.25 -3.54 -16.40
CA ASP A 80 15.54 -3.37 -17.06
C ASP A 80 15.41 -2.64 -18.41
N SER A 81 14.39 -3.01 -19.20
CA SER A 81 14.14 -2.45 -20.53
C SER A 81 13.48 -1.06 -20.56
N MET A 82 12.80 -0.64 -19.49
CA MET A 82 12.01 0.61 -19.51
C MET A 82 12.88 1.88 -19.49
N PRO A 83 12.36 3.04 -19.92
CA PRO A 83 13.06 4.32 -19.78
C PRO A 83 13.37 4.67 -18.32
N ILE A 84 14.49 5.37 -18.08
CA ILE A 84 14.86 5.84 -16.73
C ILE A 84 13.79 6.78 -16.16
N GLN A 85 13.19 7.63 -17.00
CA GLN A 85 12.15 8.55 -16.58
C GLN A 85 10.89 7.82 -16.05
N ASP A 86 10.50 6.71 -16.68
CA ASP A 86 9.36 5.90 -16.23
C ASP A 86 9.63 5.30 -14.83
N ALA A 87 10.87 4.90 -14.55
CA ALA A 87 11.29 4.44 -13.23
C ALA A 87 11.17 5.55 -12.17
N LYS A 88 11.59 6.77 -12.52
CA LYS A 88 11.49 7.95 -11.65
C LYS A 88 10.03 8.33 -11.38
N ASP A 89 9.21 8.34 -12.42
CA ASP A 89 7.78 8.65 -12.36
C ASP A 89 7.02 7.61 -11.53
N TYR A 90 7.33 6.31 -11.70
CA TYR A 90 6.82 5.27 -10.81
C TYR A 90 7.24 5.53 -9.37
N LYS A 91 8.50 5.86 -9.11
CA LYS A 91 8.97 6.05 -7.73
C LYS A 91 8.30 7.24 -7.06
N LEU A 92 8.15 8.35 -7.78
CA LEU A 92 7.43 9.54 -7.34
C LEU A 92 5.96 9.20 -7.01
N MET A 93 5.27 8.52 -7.92
CA MET A 93 3.89 8.06 -7.71
C MET A 93 3.80 7.16 -6.48
N PHE A 94 4.69 6.16 -6.34
CA PHE A 94 4.65 5.19 -5.26
C PHE A 94 4.98 5.81 -3.88
N MET A 95 5.83 6.85 -3.86
CA MET A 95 6.07 7.65 -2.66
C MET A 95 4.79 8.36 -2.19
N LEU A 96 4.06 9.00 -3.11
CA LEU A 96 2.78 9.62 -2.80
C LEU A 96 1.73 8.60 -2.39
N LEU A 97 1.66 7.47 -3.11
CA LEU A 97 0.73 6.39 -2.82
C LEU A 97 0.90 5.82 -1.40
N SER A 98 2.14 5.77 -0.91
CA SER A 98 2.40 5.33 0.48
C SER A 98 1.68 6.16 1.53
N SER A 99 1.37 7.43 1.23
CA SER A 99 0.66 8.33 2.16
C SER A 99 -0.86 8.08 2.23
N ALA A 100 -1.41 7.35 1.25
CA ALA A 100 -2.81 6.93 1.26
C ALA A 100 -3.07 5.91 2.38
N PHE A 101 -2.09 5.06 2.67
CA PHE A 101 -2.16 4.07 3.74
C PHE A 101 -1.83 4.73 5.08
N ARG A 102 -2.82 4.79 5.98
CA ARG A 102 -2.69 5.46 7.27
C ARG A 102 -3.03 4.52 8.41
N THR A 103 -2.18 4.55 9.43
CA THR A 103 -2.45 3.97 10.75
C THR A 103 -2.57 5.13 11.72
N SER A 104 -3.65 5.17 12.52
CA SER A 104 -3.81 6.18 13.56
C SER A 104 -4.29 5.53 14.85
N MET A 105 -3.82 6.05 15.98
CA MET A 105 -4.36 5.70 17.31
C MET A 105 -5.80 6.19 17.49
N SER A 106 -6.23 7.18 16.70
CA SER A 106 -7.61 7.66 16.69
C SER A 106 -8.58 6.75 15.94
N ASN A 107 -8.08 5.76 15.18
CA ASN A 107 -8.90 4.84 14.39
C ASN A 107 -9.43 3.72 15.30
N VAL A 108 -10.33 4.08 16.21
CA VAL A 108 -10.98 3.19 17.19
C VAL A 108 -12.37 2.78 16.68
N GLY A 109 -12.87 1.61 17.10
CA GLY A 109 -14.19 1.12 16.66
C GLY A 109 -14.11 -0.09 15.71
N GLU A 110 -15.21 -0.84 15.59
CA GLU A 110 -15.28 -2.09 14.82
C GLU A 110 -15.11 -1.91 13.32
N GLU A 111 -15.38 -0.69 12.84
CA GLU A 111 -15.21 -0.22 11.48
C GLU A 111 -13.74 -0.13 11.07
N HIS A 112 -12.81 0.02 12.02
CA HIS A 112 -11.37 0.07 11.77
C HIS A 112 -10.71 -1.28 12.09
N LYS A 113 -10.10 -1.88 11.07
CA LYS A 113 -9.38 -3.15 11.17
C LYS A 113 -7.88 -2.92 11.40
N PRO A 114 -7.19 -3.80 12.15
CA PRO A 114 -5.77 -3.63 12.45
C PRO A 114 -4.86 -3.83 11.25
N TRP A 115 -3.74 -3.11 11.24
CA TRP A 115 -2.66 -3.36 10.30
C TRP A 115 -1.98 -4.71 10.58
N ALA A 116 -2.32 -5.73 9.79
CA ALA A 116 -1.85 -7.10 10.02
C ALA A 116 -0.62 -7.48 9.20
N PHE A 117 -0.20 -6.64 8.24
CA PHE A 117 0.76 -7.05 7.22
C PHE A 117 2.18 -7.11 7.74
N ASP A 118 2.61 -6.15 8.56
CA ASP A 118 4.02 -6.00 8.97
C ASP A 118 4.15 -5.60 10.45
N TRP A 119 3.81 -6.55 11.31
CA TRP A 119 3.85 -6.40 12.78
C TRP A 119 5.20 -5.83 13.26
N GLY A 120 5.15 -4.82 14.14
CA GLY A 120 6.32 -4.27 14.84
C GLY A 120 6.99 -3.07 14.20
N SER A 121 6.47 -2.53 13.10
CA SER A 121 7.09 -1.38 12.41
C SER A 121 6.41 -0.04 12.68
N GLY A 122 5.28 -0.03 13.38
CA GLY A 122 4.51 1.17 13.74
C GLY A 122 4.39 2.22 12.66
N ILE A 123 4.74 3.46 13.03
CA ILE A 123 4.76 4.66 12.17
C ILE A 123 5.63 4.47 10.91
N ASP A 124 6.61 3.55 10.95
CA ASP A 124 7.49 3.23 9.84
C ASP A 124 6.85 2.30 8.78
N GLY A 125 5.58 1.90 8.94
CA GLY A 125 4.86 1.06 7.98
C GLY A 125 4.85 1.63 6.54
N GLN A 126 4.68 2.94 6.39
CA GLN A 126 4.78 3.60 5.07
C GLN A 126 6.18 3.50 4.48
N ARG A 127 7.22 3.53 5.31
CA ARG A 127 8.61 3.39 4.86
C ARG A 127 8.89 1.97 4.38
N LEU A 128 8.39 0.95 5.08
CA LEU A 128 8.50 -0.44 4.64
C LEU A 128 7.73 -0.69 3.34
N PHE A 129 6.54 -0.10 3.21
CA PHE A 129 5.79 -0.11 1.96
C PHE A 129 6.62 0.46 0.80
N ARG A 130 7.21 1.65 0.96
CA ARG A 130 8.07 2.29 -0.07
C ARG A 130 9.34 1.51 -0.42
N LYS A 131 9.84 0.69 0.48
CA LYS A 131 11.02 -0.19 0.26
C LYS A 131 10.65 -1.54 -0.34
N GLY A 132 9.35 -1.87 -0.42
CA GLY A 132 8.90 -3.19 -0.85
C GLY A 132 9.08 -4.28 0.21
N SER A 133 9.45 -3.92 1.44
CA SER A 133 9.60 -4.88 2.55
C SER A 133 8.25 -5.26 3.18
N SER A 134 7.20 -4.49 2.87
CA SER A 134 5.83 -4.76 3.31
C SER A 134 5.15 -5.79 2.42
N TRP A 135 4.38 -6.71 3.00
CA TRP A 135 3.52 -7.59 2.19
C TRP A 135 2.46 -6.80 1.41
N LEU A 136 2.01 -5.68 1.95
CA LEU A 136 1.06 -4.80 1.25
C LEU A 136 1.64 -4.23 -0.05
N ALA A 137 2.96 -4.05 -0.13
CA ALA A 137 3.62 -3.64 -1.37
C ALA A 137 3.49 -4.71 -2.46
N TRP A 138 3.61 -5.99 -2.08
CA TRP A 138 3.35 -7.11 -2.99
C TRP A 138 1.88 -7.15 -3.43
N PHE A 139 0.95 -6.97 -2.49
CA PHE A 139 -0.48 -6.94 -2.78
C PHE A 139 -0.83 -5.84 -3.80
N VAL A 140 -0.34 -4.62 -3.60
CA VAL A 140 -0.54 -3.49 -4.53
C VAL A 140 0.08 -3.76 -5.91
N LEU A 141 1.25 -4.40 -5.97
CA LEU A 141 1.87 -4.79 -7.24
C LEU A 141 1.06 -5.84 -8.00
N THR A 142 0.40 -6.75 -7.28
CA THR A 142 -0.37 -7.86 -7.85
C THR A 142 -1.78 -7.43 -8.27
N GLU A 143 -2.41 -6.53 -7.51
CA GLU A 143 -3.74 -5.99 -7.79
C GLU A 143 -3.73 -4.82 -8.79
N GLY A 144 -2.68 -4.00 -8.73
CA GLY A 144 -2.49 -2.88 -9.64
C GLY A 144 -3.41 -1.67 -9.39
N PRO A 145 -3.49 -0.75 -10.38
CA PRO A 145 -4.19 0.52 -10.21
C PRO A 145 -5.72 0.38 -10.14
N GLY A 146 -6.28 -0.73 -10.64
CA GLY A 146 -7.73 -0.95 -10.64
C GLY A 146 -8.34 -0.87 -9.24
N LEU A 147 -7.60 -1.38 -8.25
CA LEU A 147 -7.93 -1.31 -6.83
C LEU A 147 -8.24 0.12 -6.34
N PHE A 148 -7.40 1.09 -6.74
CA PHE A 148 -7.53 2.49 -6.36
C PHE A 148 -8.63 3.19 -7.15
N TYR A 149 -8.73 2.91 -8.45
CA TYR A 149 -9.81 3.44 -9.28
C TYR A 149 -11.20 2.99 -8.79
N SER A 150 -11.31 1.75 -8.30
CA SER A 150 -12.54 1.27 -7.67
C SER A 150 -12.90 2.11 -6.44
N GLN A 151 -12.03 2.23 -5.44
CA GLN A 151 -12.37 2.95 -4.20
C GLN A 151 -12.51 4.47 -4.40
N TRP A 152 -11.64 5.08 -5.19
CA TRP A 152 -11.59 6.55 -5.30
C TRP A 152 -12.59 7.14 -6.30
N TRP A 153 -13.11 6.32 -7.22
CA TRP A 153 -13.94 6.86 -8.31
C TRP A 153 -15.21 6.06 -8.59
N THR A 154 -15.11 4.72 -8.63
CA THR A 154 -16.22 3.90 -9.14
C THR A 154 -17.23 3.53 -8.05
N LEU A 155 -16.74 3.25 -6.85
CA LEU A 155 -17.56 2.76 -5.75
C LEU A 155 -18.11 3.92 -4.91
N PRO A 156 -19.36 3.83 -4.42
CA PRO A 156 -19.95 4.86 -3.57
C PRO A 156 -19.22 4.92 -2.20
N PRO A 157 -18.70 6.08 -1.76
CA PRO A 157 -17.97 6.18 -0.50
C PRO A 157 -18.88 6.09 0.74
N ASP A 158 -20.16 6.41 0.57
CA ASP A 158 -21.12 6.46 1.68
C ASP A 158 -21.60 5.06 2.11
N THR A 159 -21.47 4.07 1.22
CA THR A 159 -21.88 2.68 1.44
C THR A 159 -20.85 1.94 2.31
N PRO A 160 -21.26 1.34 3.45
CA PRO A 160 -20.35 0.67 4.38
C PRO A 160 -19.45 -0.40 3.74
N GLU A 161 -19.98 -1.16 2.78
CA GLU A 161 -19.31 -2.28 2.11
C GLU A 161 -18.16 -1.83 1.19
N THR A 162 -18.19 -0.58 0.73
CA THR A 162 -17.24 -0.05 -0.26
C THR A 162 -16.36 1.06 0.29
N ARG A 163 -16.74 1.66 1.43
CA ARG A 163 -15.99 2.73 2.11
C ARG A 163 -14.52 2.36 2.35
N HIS A 164 -14.26 1.10 2.72
CA HIS A 164 -12.93 0.60 3.01
C HIS A 164 -12.50 -0.54 2.06
N TYR A 165 -12.96 -0.46 0.81
CA TYR A 165 -12.77 -1.50 -0.20
C TYR A 165 -11.35 -2.06 -0.28
N ILE A 166 -10.34 -1.18 -0.37
CA ILE A 166 -8.93 -1.60 -0.51
C ILE A 166 -8.43 -2.32 0.74
N ARG A 167 -8.76 -1.78 1.91
CA ARG A 167 -8.37 -2.35 3.21
C ARG A 167 -8.96 -3.74 3.37
N ASP A 168 -10.26 -3.87 3.15
CA ASP A 168 -10.99 -5.11 3.40
C ASP A 168 -10.54 -6.20 2.42
N ARG A 169 -10.28 -5.84 1.15
CA ARG A 169 -9.70 -6.75 0.17
C ARG A 169 -8.27 -7.18 0.52
N ALA A 170 -7.42 -6.25 0.97
CA ALA A 170 -6.06 -6.57 1.40
C ALA A 170 -6.05 -7.52 2.60
N LEU A 171 -6.94 -7.31 3.57
CA LEU A 171 -7.09 -8.19 4.73
C LEU A 171 -7.62 -9.58 4.34
N ALA A 172 -8.63 -9.63 3.47
CA ALA A 172 -9.14 -10.90 2.97
C ALA A 172 -8.05 -11.71 2.24
N ALA A 173 -7.27 -11.04 1.37
CA ALA A 173 -6.15 -11.65 0.67
C ALA A 173 -5.05 -12.12 1.63
N TRP A 174 -4.71 -11.31 2.64
CA TRP A 174 -3.75 -11.67 3.68
C TRP A 174 -4.17 -12.92 4.45
N MET A 175 -5.42 -12.96 4.92
CA MET A 175 -5.95 -14.11 5.68
C MET A 175 -6.05 -15.38 4.83
N ALA A 176 -6.27 -15.26 3.53
CA ALA A 176 -6.29 -16.39 2.60
C ALA A 176 -4.87 -16.86 2.20
N THR A 177 -3.83 -16.05 2.44
CA THR A 177 -2.47 -16.36 2.01
C THR A 177 -1.78 -17.30 3.02
N PRO A 178 -1.30 -18.48 2.60
CA PRO A 178 -0.49 -19.33 3.47
C PRO A 178 0.76 -18.60 3.96
N HIS A 179 1.04 -18.66 5.28
CA HIS A 179 2.21 -18.00 5.87
C HIS A 179 3.54 -18.31 5.17
N LYS A 180 3.69 -19.53 4.63
CA LYS A 180 4.89 -19.96 3.87
C LYS A 180 5.11 -19.20 2.55
N LEU A 181 4.08 -18.53 2.03
CA LEU A 181 4.17 -17.69 0.82
C LEU A 181 4.43 -16.22 1.14
N VAL A 182 4.02 -15.75 2.31
CA VAL A 182 4.13 -14.33 2.70
C VAL A 182 5.56 -13.80 2.56
N ASP A 183 6.54 -14.54 3.08
CA ASP A 183 7.95 -14.11 3.01
C ASP A 183 8.49 -14.12 1.58
N CYS A 184 8.06 -15.09 0.77
CA CYS A 184 8.44 -15.15 -0.64
C CYS A 184 7.85 -13.96 -1.42
N GLN A 185 6.59 -13.62 -1.16
CA GLN A 185 5.88 -12.52 -1.80
C GLN A 185 6.47 -11.15 -1.40
N ARG A 186 6.80 -10.97 -0.12
CA ARG A 186 7.56 -9.80 0.36
C ARG A 186 8.90 -9.67 -0.35
N GLU A 187 9.64 -10.76 -0.44
CA GLU A 187 10.94 -10.77 -1.10
C GLU A 187 10.83 -10.39 -2.58
N HIS A 188 9.76 -10.81 -3.26
CA HIS A 188 9.50 -10.39 -4.65
C HIS A 188 9.22 -8.90 -4.77
N ALA A 189 8.37 -8.34 -3.88
CA ALA A 189 8.12 -6.91 -3.86
C ALA A 189 9.38 -6.10 -3.56
N ARG A 190 10.22 -6.57 -2.63
CA ARG A 190 11.52 -5.97 -2.31
C ARG A 190 12.42 -5.93 -3.53
N LYS A 191 12.62 -7.06 -4.22
CA LYS A 191 13.43 -7.14 -5.45
C LYS A 191 12.94 -6.20 -6.54
N ILE A 192 11.62 -6.10 -6.74
CA ILE A 192 11.01 -5.16 -7.70
C ILE A 192 11.33 -3.71 -7.32
N GLN A 193 11.15 -3.33 -6.04
CA GLN A 193 11.44 -1.97 -5.59
C GLN A 193 12.94 -1.64 -5.66
N GLU A 194 13.83 -2.60 -5.39
CA GLU A 194 15.28 -2.43 -5.53
C GLU A 194 15.70 -2.24 -6.98
N ALA A 195 15.14 -3.03 -7.90
CA ALA A 195 15.39 -2.87 -9.33
C ALA A 195 14.92 -1.50 -9.83
N ILE A 196 13.73 -1.05 -9.42
CA ILE A 196 13.22 0.29 -9.75
C ILE A 196 14.10 1.39 -9.14
N ASN A 197 14.50 1.28 -7.88
CA ASN A 197 15.37 2.26 -7.24
C ASN A 197 16.72 2.38 -7.97
N SER A 198 17.27 1.25 -8.40
CA SER A 198 18.51 1.20 -9.18
C SER A 198 18.31 1.86 -10.54
N LYS A 199 17.23 1.51 -11.26
CA LYS A 199 16.90 2.07 -12.58
C LYS A 199 16.62 3.57 -12.54
N ALA A 200 15.96 4.05 -11.48
CA ALA A 200 15.67 5.46 -11.26
C ALA A 200 16.85 6.25 -10.67
N ALA A 201 17.98 5.58 -10.39
CA ALA A 201 19.18 6.17 -9.79
C ALA A 201 18.89 6.92 -8.49
N VAL A 202 18.02 6.37 -7.62
CA VAL A 202 17.51 7.05 -6.42
C VAL A 202 18.62 7.45 -5.45
N SER A 203 19.71 6.68 -5.38
CA SER A 203 20.86 6.99 -4.52
C SER A 203 21.63 8.23 -4.95
N THR A 204 21.66 8.53 -6.25
CA THR A 204 22.39 9.68 -6.82
C THR A 204 21.48 10.84 -7.20
N ASP A 205 20.20 10.59 -7.46
CA ASP A 205 19.21 11.57 -7.90
C ASP A 205 17.87 11.40 -7.16
N PHE A 206 17.93 11.50 -5.84
CA PHE A 206 16.73 11.43 -4.99
C PHE A 206 15.76 12.60 -5.25
N VAL A 207 16.28 13.77 -5.64
CA VAL A 207 15.47 14.96 -5.88
C VAL A 207 14.45 14.73 -6.99
N SER A 208 14.84 14.03 -8.08
CA SER A 208 13.94 13.76 -9.20
C SER A 208 12.74 12.89 -8.86
N VAL A 209 12.79 12.11 -7.76
CA VAL A 209 11.71 11.21 -7.32
C VAL A 209 11.00 11.70 -6.06
N ASN A 210 11.47 12.79 -5.47
CA ASN A 210 10.91 13.34 -4.24
C ASN A 210 9.74 14.28 -4.56
N PRO A 211 8.54 14.10 -3.97
CA PRO A 211 7.42 15.01 -4.19
C PRO A 211 7.53 16.33 -3.39
N ILE A 212 8.38 16.40 -2.36
CA ILE A 212 8.49 17.58 -1.48
C ILE A 212 8.79 18.87 -2.24
N PRO A 213 9.75 18.92 -3.19
CA PRO A 213 10.01 20.12 -3.98
C PRO A 213 8.77 20.70 -4.67
N TYR A 214 7.91 19.86 -5.26
CA TYR A 214 6.67 20.33 -5.89
C TYR A 214 5.76 21.04 -4.89
N PHE A 215 5.65 20.52 -3.66
CA PHE A 215 4.80 21.12 -2.63
C PHE A 215 5.40 22.39 -2.03
N THR A 216 6.72 22.42 -1.82
CA THR A 216 7.42 23.61 -1.31
C THR A 216 7.32 24.76 -2.32
N GLN A 217 7.64 24.50 -3.59
CA GLN A 217 7.56 25.51 -4.64
C GLN A 217 6.10 25.97 -4.87
N TYR A 218 5.13 25.05 -4.78
CA TYR A 218 3.71 25.44 -4.83
C TYR A 218 3.30 26.33 -3.66
N ALA A 219 3.79 26.08 -2.45
CA ALA A 219 3.50 26.91 -1.29
C ALA A 219 3.99 28.36 -1.49
N GLU A 220 5.16 28.53 -2.10
CA GLU A 220 5.71 29.85 -2.49
C GLU A 220 4.87 30.50 -3.59
N HIS A 221 4.54 29.76 -4.64
CA HIS A 221 3.67 30.23 -5.74
C HIS A 221 2.30 30.70 -5.21
N ARG A 222 1.65 29.89 -4.37
CA ARG A 222 0.37 30.21 -3.73
C ARG A 222 0.46 31.47 -2.87
N LEU A 223 1.54 31.63 -2.10
CA LEU A 223 1.76 32.83 -1.28
C LEU A 223 1.92 34.08 -2.17
N ALA A 224 2.64 33.99 -3.28
CA ALA A 224 2.79 35.07 -4.24
C ALA A 224 1.44 35.44 -4.89
N GLN A 225 0.65 34.44 -5.30
CA GLN A 225 -0.69 34.67 -5.85
C GLN A 225 -1.61 35.36 -4.84
N TRP A 226 -1.62 34.89 -3.59
CA TRP A 226 -2.41 35.49 -2.52
C TRP A 226 -2.03 36.97 -2.28
N LYS A 227 -0.72 37.28 -2.23
CA LYS A 227 -0.23 38.67 -2.14
C LYS A 227 -0.65 39.54 -3.33
N SER A 228 -0.86 38.94 -4.50
CA SER A 228 -1.36 39.63 -5.69
C SER A 228 -2.89 39.76 -5.76
N GLY A 229 -3.62 39.31 -4.72
CA GLY A 229 -5.08 39.35 -4.68
C GLY A 229 -5.78 38.25 -5.49
N ARG A 230 -5.03 37.29 -6.03
CA ARG A 230 -5.61 36.10 -6.68
C ARG A 230 -6.04 35.09 -5.63
N LEU A 231 -7.29 34.64 -5.72
CA LEU A 231 -7.83 33.60 -4.85
C LEU A 231 -7.36 32.22 -5.32
N PRO A 232 -7.12 31.27 -4.39
CA PRO A 232 -6.80 29.90 -4.76
C PRO A 232 -7.99 29.26 -5.50
N PRO A 233 -7.74 28.31 -6.41
CA PRO A 233 -8.80 27.58 -7.08
C PRO A 233 -9.66 26.80 -6.08
N LYS A 234 -10.93 26.58 -6.43
CA LYS A 234 -11.87 25.81 -5.62
C LYS A 234 -11.61 24.32 -5.83
N GLU A 235 -11.19 23.66 -4.75
CA GLU A 235 -11.00 22.20 -4.71
C GLU A 235 -12.32 21.45 -4.96
N ILE A 236 -12.35 20.56 -5.96
CA ILE A 236 -13.51 19.73 -6.28
C ILE A 236 -13.37 18.28 -5.82
N LEU A 237 -12.16 17.80 -5.49
CA LEU A 237 -11.92 16.40 -5.15
C LEU A 237 -11.96 16.11 -3.64
N SER A 238 -12.46 17.05 -2.82
CA SER A 238 -12.52 16.87 -1.37
C SER A 238 -13.44 15.74 -0.90
N HIS A 239 -14.31 15.24 -1.78
CA HIS A 239 -15.24 14.14 -1.52
C HIS A 239 -14.63 12.76 -1.80
N VAL A 240 -13.46 12.69 -2.43
CA VAL A 240 -12.82 11.42 -2.81
C VAL A 240 -12.19 10.77 -1.58
N PRO A 241 -12.50 9.49 -1.27
CA PRO A 241 -11.99 8.79 -0.10
C PRO A 241 -10.54 8.30 -0.33
N PHE A 242 -9.59 9.24 -0.37
CA PHE A 242 -8.19 8.94 -0.68
C PHE A 242 -7.50 8.06 0.37
N HIS A 243 -7.88 8.18 1.64
CA HIS A 243 -7.23 7.47 2.72
C HIS A 243 -7.72 6.02 2.85
N ILE A 244 -6.79 5.14 3.16
CA ILE A 244 -6.99 3.73 3.44
C ILE A 244 -6.58 3.53 4.89
N GLU A 245 -7.57 3.52 5.76
CA GLU A 245 -7.40 3.66 7.21
C GLU A 245 -7.37 2.31 7.91
N PHE A 246 -6.28 2.06 8.61
CA PHE A 246 -6.07 0.92 9.50
C PHE A 246 -5.98 1.40 10.94
N ARG A 247 -6.29 0.51 11.89
CA ARG A 247 -5.98 0.71 13.29
C ARG A 247 -4.48 0.53 13.53
N CYS A 248 -3.91 1.39 14.36
CA CYS A 248 -2.51 1.36 14.75
C CYS A 248 -2.17 0.10 15.57
N PRO A 249 -1.19 -0.73 15.19
CA PRO A 249 -0.79 -1.90 15.99
C PRO A 249 -0.33 -1.55 17.41
N GLU A 250 0.28 -0.39 17.60
CA GLU A 250 0.75 0.10 18.91
C GLU A 250 -0.41 0.38 19.86
N GLU A 251 -1.56 0.82 19.33
CA GLU A 251 -2.77 1.02 20.13
C GLU A 251 -3.29 -0.33 20.67
N LEU A 252 -3.22 -1.41 19.90
CA LEU A 252 -3.61 -2.73 20.36
C LEU A 252 -2.70 -3.23 21.49
N LEU A 253 -1.40 -2.96 21.39
CA LEU A 253 -0.44 -3.30 22.45
C LEU A 253 -0.72 -2.51 23.73
N GLN A 254 -0.99 -1.19 23.61
CA GLN A 254 -1.35 -0.35 24.75
C GLN A 254 -2.66 -0.80 25.40
N GLN A 255 -3.70 -1.09 24.61
CA GLN A 255 -4.97 -1.62 25.13
C GLN A 255 -4.79 -2.97 25.84
N TYR A 256 -3.96 -3.86 25.28
CA TYR A 256 -3.66 -5.13 25.92
C TYR A 256 -2.94 -4.94 27.27
N GLN A 257 -1.99 -4.01 27.34
CA GLN A 257 -1.28 -3.67 28.59
C GLN A 257 -2.23 -3.10 29.65
N LEU A 258 -3.14 -2.19 29.27
CA LEU A 258 -4.16 -1.65 30.19
C LEU A 258 -5.08 -2.76 30.71
N LEU A 259 -5.52 -3.67 29.85
CA LEU A 259 -6.36 -4.81 30.26
C LEU A 259 -5.63 -5.77 31.22
N LEU A 260 -4.30 -5.90 31.12
CA LEU A 260 -3.51 -6.67 32.08
C LEU A 260 -3.44 -5.96 33.44
N GLN A 261 -3.22 -4.64 33.44
CA GLN A 261 -3.22 -3.83 34.66
C GLN A 261 -4.57 -3.88 35.37
N ASP A 262 -5.67 -3.69 34.65
CA ASP A 262 -7.03 -3.75 35.21
C ASP A 262 -7.32 -5.11 35.88
N LYS A 263 -6.83 -6.21 35.29
CA LYS A 263 -6.97 -7.55 35.85
C LYS A 263 -6.14 -7.73 37.13
N GLU A 264 -4.94 -7.17 37.18
CA GLU A 264 -4.09 -7.19 38.37
C GLU A 264 -4.69 -6.35 39.52
N ASP A 265 -5.22 -5.17 39.20
CA ASP A 265 -5.89 -4.29 40.16
C ASP A 265 -7.16 -4.94 40.72
N ALA A 266 -7.97 -5.55 39.86
CA ALA A 266 -9.17 -6.29 40.27
C ALA A 266 -8.84 -7.47 41.20
N ARG A 267 -7.75 -8.20 40.92
CA ARG A 267 -7.28 -9.29 41.80
C ARG A 267 -6.83 -8.76 43.16
N THR A 268 -6.04 -7.69 43.17
CA THR A 268 -5.54 -7.07 44.41
C THR A 268 -6.69 -6.57 45.27
N ASN A 269 -7.66 -5.87 44.68
CA ASN A 269 -8.85 -5.38 45.38
C ASN A 269 -9.71 -6.53 45.95
N SER A 270 -9.81 -7.66 45.24
CA SER A 270 -10.55 -8.84 45.74
C SER A 270 -9.88 -9.52 46.95
N ILE A 271 -8.55 -9.43 47.06
CA ILE A 271 -7.78 -9.96 48.21
C ILE A 271 -7.95 -9.03 49.41
N THR A 272 -7.92 -7.71 49.19
CA THR A 272 -8.08 -6.71 50.25
C THR A 272 -9.49 -6.74 50.85
N ALA A 273 -10.53 -6.92 50.02
CA ALA A 273 -11.93 -6.98 50.48
C ALA A 273 -12.30 -8.25 51.28
N ARG A 274 -11.42 -9.28 51.30
CA ARG A 274 -11.61 -10.52 52.06
C ARG A 274 -10.88 -10.54 53.41
N ARG A 275 -10.11 -9.50 53.72
CA ARG A 275 -9.45 -9.30 55.00
C ARG A 275 -10.29 -8.37 55.87
#